data_AF-A0A7Y2JC09-F1
#
_entry.id   AF-A0A7Y2JC09-F1
#
_cell.length_a   1.000
_cell.length_b   1.000
_cell.length_c   1.000
_cell.angle_alpha   90.00
_cell.angle_beta   90.00
_cell.angle_gamma   90.00
#
_symmetry.space_group_name_H-M   'P 1'
#
loop_
_entity.id
_entity.type
_entity.pdbx_description
1 polymer ?
#
loop_
_entity_poly.entity_id
_entity_poly.type
_entity_poly.pdbx_seq_one_letter_code
_entity_poly.pdbx_strand_id
1 'polypeptide(L)' 'MLIAIAGKGGVGKTTFAALLLRALGEAGVRPVLAVDADPNPNLHLLLGLPLPQVLGTLRE' A
#
# COMPACT_ATOMS: atom_id res chain seq x y z
N MET A 1 3.09 -9.58 12.58
CA MET A 1 1.78 -8.89 12.73
C MET A 1 1.12 -8.87 11.37
N LEU A 2 -0.19 -9.14 11.28
CA LEU A 2 -0.97 -9.09 10.04
C LEU A 2 -2.11 -8.09 10.22
N ILE A 3 -2.25 -7.15 9.27
CA ILE A 3 -3.29 -6.12 9.29
C ILE A 3 -3.99 -6.13 7.93
N ALA A 4 -5.32 -6.24 7.93
CA ALA A 4 -6.15 -6.13 6.74
C ALA A 4 -7.07 -4.92 6.87
N ILE A 5 -7.10 -4.08 5.84
CA ILE A 5 -7.90 -2.84 5.81
C ILE A 5 -8.99 -3.01 4.75
N ALA A 6 -10.24 -3.01 5.18
CA ALA A 6 -11.41 -3.20 4.31
C ALA A 6 -12.49 -2.12 4.56
N GLY A 7 -13.42 -1.98 3.62
CA GLY A 7 -14.49 -0.97 3.69
C GLY A 7 -14.99 -0.53 2.31
N LYS A 8 -16.11 0.20 2.28
CA LYS A 8 -16.77 0.67 1.05
C LYS A 8 -15.87 1.61 0.21
N GLY A 9 -16.26 1.86 -1.04
CA GLY A 9 -15.58 2.82 -1.91
C GLY A 9 -15.55 4.22 -1.29
N GLY A 10 -14.42 4.93 -1.41
CA GLY A 10 -14.30 6.33 -0.99
C GLY A 10 -14.11 6.62 0.52
N VAL A 11 -14.07 5.62 1.41
CA VAL A 11 -13.86 5.87 2.86
C VAL A 11 -12.41 6.14 3.27
N GLY A 12 -11.49 6.28 2.32
CA GLY A 12 -10.09 6.60 2.60
C GLY A 12 -9.22 5.42 3.06
N LYS A 13 -9.57 4.17 2.72
CA LYS A 13 -8.79 2.97 3.10
C LYS A 13 -7.32 3.06 2.69
N THR A 14 -7.07 3.41 1.43
CA THR A 14 -5.72 3.53 0.87
C THR A 14 -4.94 4.65 1.56
N THR A 15 -5.61 5.76 1.89
CA THR A 15 -5.04 6.85 2.69
C THR A 15 -4.65 6.38 4.08
N PHE A 16 -5.55 5.66 4.76
CA PHE A 16 -5.26 5.10 6.09
C PHE A 16 -4.10 4.10 6.04
N ALA A 17 -4.07 3.22 5.02
CA ALA A 17 -2.97 2.28 4.82
C ALA A 17 -1.62 2.99 4.65
N ALA A 18 -1.56 4.05 3.84
CA ALA A 18 -0.34 4.84 3.65
C ALA A 18 0.15 5.50 4.95
N LEU A 19 -0.76 6.11 5.72
CA LEU A 19 -0.45 6.72 7.01
C LEU A 19 0.03 5.69 8.04
N LEU A 20 -0.61 4.52 8.08
CA LEU A 20 -0.20 3.43 8.96
C LEU A 20 1.21 2.93 8.61
N LEU A 21 1.50 2.71 7.33
CA LEU A 21 2.83 2.27 6.88
C LEU A 21 3.92 3.29 7.25
N ARG A 22 3.64 4.59 7.06
CA ARG A 22 4.55 5.66 7.47
C ARG A 22 4.80 5.63 8.98
N ALA A 23 3.74 5.56 9.79
CA ALA A 23 3.86 5.51 11.25
C ALA A 23 4.64 4.27 11.73
N LEU A 24 4.42 3.11 11.11
CA LEU A 24 5.19 1.89 11.41
C LEU A 24 6.68 2.06 11.08
N GLY A 25 7.00 2.66 9.94
CA GLY A 25 8.38 2.96 9.56
C GLY A 25 9.06 3.95 10.52
N GLU A 26 8.37 5.02 10.89
CA GLU A 26 8.84 6.03 11.87
C GLU A 26 9.04 5.40 13.26
N ALA A 27 8.20 4.43 13.65
CA ALA A 27 8.36 3.65 14.88
C ALA A 27 9.47 2.59 14.82
N GLY A 28 10.19 2.48 13.69
CA GLY A 28 11.28 1.52 13.52
C GLY A 28 10.83 0.08 13.27
N VAL A 29 9.55 -0.15 12.94
CA VAL A 29 9.02 -1.46 12.58
C VAL A 29 9.49 -1.80 11.18
N ARG A 30 10.33 -2.82 11.07
CA ARG A 30 10.90 -3.31 9.80
C ARG A 30 11.32 -4.78 9.96
N PRO A 31 11.16 -5.62 8.91
CA PRO A 31 10.61 -5.29 7.59
C PRO A 31 9.07 -5.18 7.59
N VAL A 32 8.53 -4.37 6.67
CA VAL A 32 7.09 -4.22 6.44
C VAL A 32 6.80 -4.59 4.99
N LEU A 33 5.88 -5.53 4.79
CA LEU A 33 5.35 -5.88 3.47
C LEU A 33 3.96 -5.27 3.31
N ALA A 34 3.84 -4.33 2.38
CA ALA A 34 2.57 -3.71 2.01
C ALA A 34 2.03 -4.37 0.73
N VAL A 35 0.75 -4.74 0.74
CA VAL A 35 0.05 -5.31 -0.42
C VAL A 35 -1.18 -4.45 -0.69
N ASP A 36 -1.23 -3.82 -1.87
CA ASP A 36 -2.42 -3.13 -2.36
C ASP A 36 -3.26 -4.13 -3.17
N ALA A 37 -4.39 -4.55 -2.61
CA ALA A 37 -5.31 -5.49 -3.24
C ALA A 37 -6.54 -4.77 -3.86
N ASP A 38 -6.49 -3.45 -4.02
CA ASP A 38 -7.51 -2.69 -4.74
C ASP A 38 -7.36 -2.92 -6.26
N PRO A 39 -8.45 -3.17 -7.02
CA PRO A 39 -8.39 -3.31 -8.48
C PRO A 39 -7.80 -2.09 -9.19
N ASN A 40 -7.85 -0.90 -8.58
CA ASN A 40 -7.15 0.29 -9.05
C ASN A 40 -6.09 0.74 -8.01
N PRO A 41 -4.87 0.19 -8.08
CA PRO A 41 -3.87 0.37 -7.03
C PRO A 41 -3.30 1.79 -7.02
N ASN A 42 -3.50 2.50 -5.92
CA ASN A 42 -3.05 3.89 -5.74
C ASN A 42 -2.13 4.07 -4.51
N LEU A 43 -1.82 2.99 -3.78
CA LEU A 43 -0.98 3.07 -2.59
C LEU A 43 0.42 3.62 -2.87
N HIS A 44 1.03 3.22 -3.99
CA HIS A 44 2.37 3.67 -4.39
C HIS A 44 2.46 5.20 -4.52
N LEU A 45 1.42 5.84 -5.08
CA LEU A 45 1.34 7.29 -5.22
C LEU A 45 1.36 7.98 -3.86
N LEU A 46 0.59 7.46 -2.90
CA LEU A 46 0.50 8.03 -1.54
C LEU A 46 1.79 7.83 -0.73
N LEU A 47 2.56 6.79 -1.05
CA LEU A 47 3.87 6.54 -0.45
C LEU A 47 5.01 7.30 -1.15
N GLY A 48 4.74 8.04 -2.23
CA GLY A 48 5.75 8.72 -3.03
C GLY A 48 6.70 7.75 -3.76
N LEU A 49 6.23 6.54 -4.04
CA LEU A 49 7.00 5.50 -4.72
C LEU A 49 6.75 5.56 -6.23
N PRO A 50 7.73 5.13 -7.05
CA PRO A 50 7.54 5.01 -8.49
C PRO A 50 6.39 4.05 -8.81
N LEU A 51 5.89 4.14 -10.05
CA LEU A 51 4.87 3.23 -10.55
C LEU A 51 5.32 1.78 -10.32
N PRO A 52 4.53 0.94 -9.63
CA PRO A 52 4.92 -0.43 -9.35
C PRO A 52 5.02 -1.19 -10.66
N GLN A 53 6.00 -2.10 -10.74
CA GLN A 53 6.10 -3.03 -11.83
C GLN A 53 4.85 -3.92 -11.79
N VAL A 54 3.98 -3.77 -12.78
CA VAL A 54 2.76 -4.56 -12.89
C VAL A 54 3.10 -5.92 -13.48
N LEU A 55 2.41 -6.97 -13.06
CA LEU A 55 2.63 -8.32 -13.58
C LEU A 55 2.53 -8.37 -15.11
N GLY A 56 1.65 -7.56 -15.72
CA GLY A 56 1.51 -7.47 -17.18
C GLY A 56 2.72 -6.84 -17.91
N THR A 57 3.68 -6.25 -17.19
CA THR A 57 4.94 -5.72 -17.76
C THR A 57 6.11 -6.68 -17.64
N LEU A 58 5.95 -7.80 -16.93
CA LEU A 58 6.96 -8.85 -16.89
C LEU A 58 6.93 -9.59 -18.23
N ARG A 59 7.97 -9.40 -19.05
CA ARG A 59 8.25 -10.21 -20.24
C ARG A 59 9.35 -11.22 -19.90
N GLU A 60 9.24 -12.43 -20.43
CA GLU A 60 10.29 -13.46 -20.37
C GLU A 60 11.57 -13.01 -21.09
#